data_AF-A0A914VEQ1-F1
#
_entry.id   AF-A0A914VEQ1-F1
#
_cell.length_a   1.000
_cell.length_b   1.000
_cell.length_c   1.000
_cell.angle_alpha   90.00
_cell.angle_beta   90.00
_cell.angle_gamma   90.00
#
_symmetry.space_group_name_H-M   'P 1'
#
loop_
_entity.id
_entity.type
_entity.pdbx_description
1 polymer ?
#
loop_
_entity_poly.entity_id
_entity_poly.type
_entity_poly.pdbx_seq_one_letter_code
_entity_poly.pdbx_strand_id
1 'polypeptide(L)'
;MDQLKQEAIKSYFAELVESMDPLRVMDHLAKLLSLEDMEIIREPHSTYQERNRKLISILCRKRETLEPFERFVKALEKTDANHEAMAKDILSTYRKSQEFHFLMLTTLNTVCISLNNH
;
A
#
# COMPACT_ATOMS: atom_id res chain seq x y z
N MET A 1 -8.60 2.23 -1.54
CA MET A 1 -7.38 2.66 -0.85
C MET A 1 -7.40 4.17 -0.76
N ASP A 2 -7.32 4.75 0.44
CA ASP A 2 -7.15 6.20 0.61
C ASP A 2 -5.80 6.69 0.03
N GLN A 3 -5.65 8.02 -0.11
CA GLN A 3 -4.49 8.62 -0.75
C GLN A 3 -3.19 8.37 0.03
N LEU A 4 -3.21 8.49 1.37
CA LEU A 4 -2.02 8.33 2.21
C LEU A 4 -1.49 6.89 2.16
N LYS A 5 -2.39 5.90 2.14
CA LYS A 5 -2.04 4.48 1.96
C LYS A 5 -1.43 4.21 0.58
N GLN A 6 -2.00 4.80 -0.47
CA GLN A 6 -1.43 4.69 -1.82
C GLN A 6 -0.04 5.33 -1.91
N GLU A 7 0.15 6.50 -1.29
CA GLU A 7 1.45 7.18 -1.23
C GLU A 7 2.50 6.35 -0.49
N ALA A 8 2.13 5.74 0.64
CA ALA A 8 3.03 4.85 1.38
C ALA A 8 3.50 3.67 0.53
N ILE A 9 2.61 3.02 -0.23
CA ILE A 9 3.01 1.95 -1.17
C ILE A 9 3.89 2.51 -2.30
N LYS A 10 3.53 3.68 -2.86
CA LYS A 10 4.27 4.30 -3.96
C LYS A 10 5.70 4.68 -3.59
N SER A 11 5.95 5.09 -2.34
CA SER A 11 7.30 5.38 -1.84
C SER A 11 8.24 4.18 -1.91
N TYR A 12 7.68 2.96 -1.87
CA TYR A 12 8.43 1.70 -1.97
C TYR A 12 8.23 1.00 -3.31
N PHE A 13 7.62 1.66 -4.30
CA PHE A 13 7.23 1.02 -5.55
C PHE A 13 8.40 0.38 -6.29
N ALA A 14 9.55 1.05 -6.35
CA ALA A 14 10.73 0.52 -7.02
C ALA A 14 11.22 -0.76 -6.33
N GLU A 15 11.34 -0.74 -5.01
CA GLU A 15 11.79 -1.89 -4.23
C GLU A 15 10.80 -3.06 -4.31
N LEU A 16 9.50 -2.79 -4.18
CA LEU A 16 8.45 -3.78 -4.33
C LEU A 16 8.44 -4.40 -5.73
N VAL A 17 8.74 -3.63 -6.78
CA VAL A 17 8.80 -4.16 -8.13
C VAL A 17 10.01 -5.05 -8.35
N GLU A 18 11.17 -4.71 -7.79
CA GLU A 18 12.42 -5.45 -7.99
C GLU A 18 12.56 -6.69 -7.10
N SER A 19 12.04 -6.66 -5.87
CA SER A 19 12.41 -7.64 -4.84
C SER A 19 11.25 -8.50 -4.31
N MET A 20 10.00 -8.10 -4.56
CA MET A 20 8.84 -8.85 -4.08
C MET A 20 8.60 -10.11 -4.94
N ASP A 21 8.21 -11.21 -4.29
CA ASP A 21 7.62 -12.36 -4.99
C ASP A 21 6.09 -12.18 -5.13
N PRO A 22 5.59 -11.78 -6.33
CA PRO A 22 4.18 -11.46 -6.51
C PRO A 22 3.29 -12.68 -6.30
N LEU A 23 3.77 -13.90 -6.59
CA LEU A 23 2.92 -15.09 -6.53
C LEU A 23 2.72 -15.53 -5.09
N ARG A 24 3.79 -15.56 -4.29
CA ARG A 24 3.70 -15.90 -2.86
C ARG A 24 2.88 -14.86 -2.10
N VAL A 25 3.08 -13.57 -2.38
CA VAL A 25 2.28 -12.50 -1.77
C VAL A 25 0.81 -12.60 -2.21
N MET A 26 0.55 -12.88 -3.48
CA MET A 26 -0.80 -13.05 -4.02
C MET A 26 -1.54 -14.22 -3.37
N ASP A 27 -0.88 -15.33 -3.04
CA ASP A 27 -1.52 -16.47 -2.36
C ASP A 27 -2.10 -16.06 -0.99
N HIS A 28 -1.44 -15.14 -0.29
CA HIS A 28 -1.96 -14.55 0.96
C HIS A 28 -3.09 -13.53 0.73
N LEU A 29 -3.28 -13.05 -0.51
CA LEU A 29 -4.28 -12.07 -0.93
C LEU A 29 -5.48 -12.67 -1.67
N ALA A 30 -5.58 -13.99 -1.79
CA ALA A 30 -6.64 -14.66 -2.56
C ALA A 30 -8.07 -14.26 -2.17
N LYS A 31 -8.31 -13.84 -0.90
CA LYS A 31 -9.62 -13.35 -0.44
C LYS A 31 -9.92 -11.89 -0.80
N LEU A 32 -8.93 -11.14 -1.26
CA LEU A 32 -9.03 -9.74 -1.66
C LEU A 32 -9.10 -9.59 -3.20
N LEU A 33 -8.42 -10.48 -3.91
CA LEU A 33 -8.34 -10.50 -5.37
C LEU A 33 -9.48 -11.31 -5.98
N SER A 34 -10.03 -10.86 -7.10
CA SER A 34 -10.96 -11.67 -7.89
C SER A 34 -10.18 -12.74 -8.67
N LEU A 35 -10.90 -13.71 -9.24
CA LEU A 35 -10.30 -14.68 -10.16
C LEU A 35 -9.64 -13.96 -11.35
N GLU A 36 -10.32 -12.97 -11.93
CA GLU A 36 -9.82 -12.15 -13.03
C GLU A 36 -8.52 -11.40 -12.66
N ASP A 37 -8.44 -10.81 -11.46
CA ASP A 37 -7.23 -10.15 -10.99
C ASP A 37 -6.05 -11.12 -10.94
N MET A 38 -6.29 -12.33 -10.41
CA MET A 38 -5.26 -13.36 -10.29
C MET A 38 -4.83 -13.88 -11.66
N GLU A 39 -5.73 -13.98 -12.63
CA GLU A 39 -5.40 -14.36 -14.01
C GLU A 39 -4.53 -13.29 -14.69
N ILE A 40 -4.86 -12.01 -14.53
CA ILE A 40 -4.06 -10.88 -15.05
C ILE A 40 -2.64 -10.91 -14.47
N ILE A 41 -2.51 -11.19 -13.17
CA ILE A 41 -1.21 -11.31 -12.49
C ILE A 41 -0.47 -12.57 -12.95
N ARG A 42 -1.16 -13.70 -13.13
CA ARG A 42 -0.57 -14.98 -13.56
C ARG A 42 -0.34 -15.08 -15.06
N GLU A 43 -0.59 -14.01 -15.82
CA GLU A 43 -0.49 -13.99 -17.28
C GLU A 43 0.82 -14.68 -17.73
N PRO A 44 0.71 -15.67 -18.66
CA PRO A 44 1.87 -16.34 -19.22
C PRO A 44 2.81 -15.31 -19.86
N HIS A 45 4.12 -15.55 -19.77
CA HIS A 45 5.18 -14.67 -20.31
C HIS A 45 5.42 -13.33 -19.60
N SER A 46 4.62 -12.96 -18.59
CA SER A 46 4.94 -11.80 -17.74
C SER A 46 6.19 -12.07 -16.89
N THR A 47 7.10 -11.09 -16.86
CA THR A 47 8.25 -11.03 -15.94
C THR A 47 7.79 -10.84 -14.49
N TYR A 48 8.66 -11.15 -13.53
CA TYR A 48 8.38 -10.90 -12.11
C TYR A 48 8.05 -9.42 -11.84
N GLN A 49 8.80 -8.48 -12.43
CA GLN A 49 8.54 -7.06 -12.27
C GLN A 49 7.18 -6.63 -12.83
N GLU A 50 6.77 -7.14 -14.00
CA GLU A 50 5.45 -6.84 -14.56
C GLU A 50 4.32 -7.35 -13.67
N ARG A 51 4.47 -8.54 -13.10
CA ARG A 51 3.51 -9.11 -12.15
C ARG A 51 3.42 -8.28 -10.87
N ASN A 52 4.55 -7.82 -10.33
CA ASN A 52 4.57 -6.91 -9.19
C ASN A 52 3.85 -5.59 -9.50
N ARG A 53 4.13 -4.98 -10.66
CA ARG A 53 3.46 -3.76 -11.11
C ARG A 53 1.94 -3.95 -11.22
N LYS A 54 1.50 -5.06 -11.80
CA LYS A 54 0.07 -5.42 -11.93
C LYS A 54 -0.57 -5.59 -10.56
N LEU A 55 0.03 -6.37 -9.66
CA LEU A 55 -0.49 -6.61 -8.31
C LEU A 55 -0.66 -5.28 -7.54
N ILE A 56 0.37 -4.44 -7.53
CA ILE A 56 0.31 -3.13 -6.86
C ILE A 56 -0.76 -2.24 -7.48
N SER A 57 -0.87 -2.20 -8.82
CA SER A 57 -1.88 -1.42 -9.52
C SER A 57 -3.30 -1.86 -9.16
N ILE A 58 -3.54 -3.17 -9.11
CA ILE A 58 -4.82 -3.76 -8.72
C ILE A 58 -5.17 -3.39 -7.29
N LEU A 59 -4.22 -3.55 -6.35
CA LEU A 59 -4.42 -3.22 -4.94
C LEU A 59 -4.80 -1.75 -4.73
N CYS A 60 -4.12 -0.82 -5.41
CA CYS A 60 -4.42 0.61 -5.34
C CYS A 60 -5.83 0.95 -5.86
N ARG A 61 -6.40 0.13 -6.76
CA ARG A 61 -7.76 0.31 -7.30
C ARG A 61 -8.84 -0.34 -6.44
N LYS A 62 -8.49 -1.16 -5.45
CA LYS A 62 -9.47 -1.81 -4.57
C LYS A 62 -10.17 -0.79 -3.67
N ARG A 63 -11.47 -1.05 -3.42
CA ARG A 63 -12.31 -0.25 -2.52
C ARG A 63 -11.75 -0.28 -1.11
N GLU A 64 -11.84 0.85 -0.42
CA GLU A 64 -11.32 0.99 0.95
C GLU A 64 -11.97 0.03 1.95
N THR A 65 -13.26 -0.26 1.77
CA THR A 65 -14.02 -1.19 2.63
C THR A 65 -13.48 -2.62 2.64
N LEU A 66 -12.57 -2.97 1.73
CA LEU A 66 -11.91 -4.28 1.69
C LEU A 66 -10.55 -4.29 2.42
N GLU A 67 -10.14 -3.14 2.98
CA GLU A 67 -8.88 -2.95 3.70
C GLU A 67 -7.65 -3.45 2.89
N PRO A 68 -7.51 -3.03 1.62
CA PRO A 68 -6.51 -3.59 0.73
C PRO A 68 -5.08 -3.33 1.19
N PHE A 69 -4.84 -2.21 1.88
CA PHE A 69 -3.52 -1.83 2.38
C PHE A 69 -3.11 -2.74 3.54
N GLU A 70 -3.97 -2.89 4.55
CA GLU A 70 -3.73 -3.70 5.74
C GLU A 70 -3.52 -5.17 5.35
N ARG A 71 -4.33 -5.65 4.40
CA ARG A 71 -4.18 -7.01 3.88
C ARG A 71 -2.88 -7.20 3.09
N PHE A 72 -2.47 -6.20 2.33
CA PHE A 72 -1.18 -6.22 1.62
C PHE A 72 0.00 -6.24 2.58
N VAL A 73 0.05 -5.34 3.57
CA VAL A 73 1.09 -5.33 4.62
C VAL A 73 1.14 -6.69 5.33
N LYS A 74 -0.02 -7.23 5.72
CA LYS A 74 -0.10 -8.55 6.37
C LYS A 74 0.30 -9.71 5.45
N ALA A 75 0.12 -9.59 4.14
CA ALA A 75 0.57 -10.59 3.18
C ALA A 75 2.10 -10.59 3.07
N LEU A 76 2.71 -9.40 3.04
CA LEU A 76 4.17 -9.25 3.06
C LEU A 76 4.76 -9.85 4.35
N GLU A 77 4.20 -9.52 5.52
CA GLU A 77 4.63 -10.08 6.82
C GLU A 77 4.61 -11.61 6.87
N LYS A 78 3.71 -12.25 6.13
CA LYS A 78 3.55 -13.71 6.11
C LYS A 78 4.44 -14.42 5.10
N THR A 79 5.06 -13.69 4.18
CA THR A 79 5.78 -14.28 3.05
C THR A 79 7.15 -14.79 3.51
N ASP A 80 8.01 -13.91 4.03
CA ASP A 80 9.29 -14.24 4.66
C ASP A 80 9.88 -13.00 5.35
N ALA A 81 11.05 -13.14 6.00
CA ALA A 81 11.68 -12.07 6.76
C ALA A 81 12.05 -10.82 5.94
N ASN A 82 12.38 -10.98 4.65
CA ASN A 82 12.72 -9.84 3.80
C ASN A 82 11.44 -9.03 3.49
N HIS A 83 10.35 -9.71 3.16
CA HIS A 83 9.06 -9.07 2.94
C HIS A 83 8.47 -8.49 4.23
N GLU A 84 8.71 -9.12 5.38
CA GLU A 84 8.32 -8.58 6.69
C GLU A 84 9.01 -7.25 6.99
N ALA A 85 10.29 -7.10 6.65
CA ALA A 85 11.00 -5.83 6.78
C ALA A 85 10.37 -4.74 5.91
N MET A 86 10.09 -5.03 4.62
CA MET A 86 9.39 -4.11 3.73
C MET A 86 8.01 -3.72 4.28
N ALA A 87 7.27 -4.67 4.85
CA ALA A 87 5.96 -4.42 5.44
C ALA A 87 6.02 -3.41 6.59
N LYS A 88 7.01 -3.57 7.49
CA LYS A 88 7.25 -2.65 8.60
C LYS A 88 7.61 -1.24 8.12
N ASP A 89 8.43 -1.14 7.08
CA ASP A 89 8.86 0.13 6.52
C ASP A 89 7.73 0.89 5.83
N ILE A 90 6.89 0.19 5.05
CA ILE A 90 5.68 0.75 4.44
C ILE A 90 4.70 1.24 5.52
N LEU A 91 4.48 0.43 6.56
CA LEU A 91 3.57 0.77 7.65
C LEU A 91 4.10 1.97 8.47
N SER A 92 5.40 2.01 8.73
CA SER A 92 6.08 3.14 9.39
C SER A 92 5.91 4.43 8.59
N THR A 93 6.11 4.36 7.28
CA THR A 93 5.92 5.49 6.37
C THR A 93 4.48 6.00 6.39
N TYR A 94 3.50 5.10 6.32
CA TYR A 94 2.09 5.47 6.43
C TYR A 94 1.79 6.21 7.74
N ARG A 95 2.25 5.69 8.89
CA ARG A 95 2.04 6.32 10.21
C ARG A 95 2.63 7.73 10.27
N LYS A 96 3.86 7.91 9.79
CA LYS A 96 4.50 9.24 9.74
C LYS A 96 3.71 10.21 8.87
N SER A 97 3.21 9.76 7.72
CA SER A 97 2.37 10.60 6.84
C SER A 97 1.05 10.99 7.50
N GLN A 98 0.42 10.09 8.26
CA GLN A 98 -0.79 10.40 9.04
C GLN A 98 -0.52 11.44 10.13
N GLU A 99 0.55 11.28 10.90
CA GLU A 99 0.95 12.22 11.94
C GLU A 99 1.23 13.61 11.37
N PHE A 100 1.98 13.68 10.27
CA PHE A 100 2.25 14.95 9.60
C PHE A 100 0.97 15.62 9.08
N HIS A 101 0.09 14.86 8.42
CA HIS A 101 -1.18 15.38 7.93
C HIS A 101 -2.06 15.91 9.07
N PHE A 102 -2.11 15.20 10.21
CA PHE A 102 -2.82 15.65 11.40
C PHE A 102 -2.23 16.96 11.95
N LEU A 103 -0.91 17.04 12.12
CA LEU A 103 -0.22 18.25 12.60
C LEU A 103 -0.49 19.46 11.70
N MET A 104 -0.46 19.29 10.37
CA MET A 104 -0.77 20.36 9.42
C MET A 104 -2.21 20.87 9.58
N LEU A 105 -3.20 19.97 9.69
CA LEU A 105 -4.60 20.36 9.90
C LEU A 105 -4.80 21.10 11.23
N THR A 106 -4.18 20.64 12.32
CA THR A 106 -4.29 21.31 13.63
C THR A 106 -3.66 22.70 13.63
N THR A 107 -2.50 22.85 12.98
CA THR A 107 -1.81 24.14 12.86
C THR A 107 -2.65 25.13 12.06
N LEU A 108 -3.18 24.71 10.90
CA LEU A 108 -4.04 25.55 10.06
C LEU A 108 -5.30 26.00 10.81
N ASN A 109 -5.98 25.08 11.50
CA ASN A 109 -7.16 25.43 12.30
C ASN A 109 -6.83 26.44 13.41
N THR A 110 -5.69 26.28 14.10
CA THR A 110 -5.26 27.20 15.16
C THR A 110 -5.00 28.61 14.60
N VAL A 111 -4.35 28.70 13.43
CA VAL A 111 -4.11 29.96 12.74
C VAL A 111 -5.42 30.61 12.29
N CYS A 112 -6.35 29.86 11.70
CA CYS A 112 -7.64 30.38 11.25
C CYS A 112 -8.52 30.90 12.41
N ILE A 113 -8.54 30.20 13.55
CA ILE A 113 -9.27 30.64 14.75
C ILE A 113 -8.65 31.93 15.31
N SER A 114 -7.33 32.05 15.28
CA SER A 114 -6.63 33.24 15.80
C SER A 114 -6.82 34.47 14.91
N LEU A 115 -7.00 34.28 13.59
CA LEU A 115 -7.26 35.37 12.65
C LEU A 115 -8.73 35.84 12.64
N ASN A 116 -9.69 34.99 13.00
CA ASN A 116 -11.12 35.36 13.04
C ASN A 116 -11.58 35.99 14.38
N ASN A 117 -10.72 36.00 15.39
CA ASN A 117 -11.00 36.60 16.70
C ASN A 117 -10.33 37.99 16.89
N HIS A 118 -9.82 38.58 15.81
CA HIS A 118 -9.29 39.94 15.73
C HIS A 118 -10.07 40.75 14.69
#